data_AF-A0A016U974-F1
#
_entry.id   AF-A0A016U974-F1
#
_cell.length_a   1.000
_cell.length_b   1.000
_cell.length_c   1.000
_cell.angle_alpha   90.00
_cell.angle_beta   90.00
_cell.angle_gamma   90.00
#
_symmetry.space_group_name_H-M   'P 1'
#
loop_
_entity.id
_entity.type
_entity.pdbx_description
1 polymer ?
#
loop_
_entity_poly.entity_id
_entity_poly.type
_entity_poly.pdbx_seq_one_letter_code
_entity_poly.pdbx_strand_id
1 'polypeptide(L)'
;MSRATETMEEALRKALNDEVKPFGRGGGGCINSGRGYETKSLGKIFVKSNIKKGSDIMFRGEFASLKAMLETGAVRVPRPISVLNLGAHGWALVTDYIDMGGGNRQDLVKLGTQLARS
;
A
#
# COMPACT_ATOMS: atom_id res chain seq x y z
N MET A 1 7.87 27.23 -21.79
CA MET A 1 6.63 26.48 -21.47
C MET A 1 6.94 25.57 -20.29
N SER A 2 6.46 25.91 -19.09
CA SER A 2 6.66 25.06 -17.90
C SER A 2 5.73 23.85 -18.01
N ARG A 3 6.30 22.67 -18.20
CA ARG A 3 5.53 21.41 -18.20
C ARG A 3 5.08 21.19 -16.76
N ALA A 4 3.78 21.32 -16.49
CA ALA A 4 3.25 21.02 -15.17
C ALA A 4 3.69 19.59 -14.79
N THR A 5 4.40 19.45 -13.68
CA THR A 5 4.83 18.15 -13.17
C THR A 5 3.58 17.35 -12.82
N GLU A 6 3.42 16.17 -13.41
CA GLU A 6 2.33 15.23 -13.10
C GLU A 6 2.29 14.99 -11.59
N THR A 7 1.11 15.09 -10.98
CA THR A 7 0.88 14.82 -9.56
C THR A 7 0.84 13.31 -9.29
N MET A 8 1.04 12.91 -8.03
CA MET A 8 0.94 11.50 -7.63
C MET A 8 -0.44 10.91 -7.98
N GLU A 9 -1.50 11.67 -7.73
CA GLU A 9 -2.88 11.28 -8.02
C GLU A 9 -3.11 11.08 -9.52
N GLU A 10 -2.56 11.92 -10.39
CA GLU A 10 -2.63 11.75 -11.85
C GLU A 10 -1.87 10.50 -12.31
N ALA A 11 -0.66 10.29 -11.79
CA ALA A 11 0.14 9.10 -12.10
C ALA A 11 -0.59 7.81 -11.69
N LEU A 12 -1.23 7.80 -10.51
CA LEU A 12 -2.03 6.68 -10.02
C LEU A 12 -3.27 6.43 -10.88
N ARG A 13 -4.03 7.49 -11.23
CA ARG A 13 -5.21 7.36 -12.11
C ARG A 13 -4.85 6.73 -13.45
N LYS A 14 -3.73 7.15 -14.02
CA LYS A 14 -3.23 6.61 -15.29
C LYS A 14 -2.76 5.17 -15.16
N ALA A 15 -1.98 4.85 -14.11
CA ALA A 15 -1.41 3.53 -13.91
C ALA A 15 -2.46 2.47 -13.51
N LEU A 16 -3.48 2.87 -12.75
CA LEU A 16 -4.60 2.00 -12.34
C LEU A 16 -5.73 1.99 -13.37
N ASN A 17 -5.75 2.95 -14.30
CA ASN A 17 -6.89 3.22 -15.18
C ASN A 17 -8.20 3.37 -14.38
N ASP A 18 -8.16 4.15 -13.29
CA ASP A 18 -9.26 4.31 -12.35
C ASP A 18 -9.34 5.74 -11.80
N GLU A 19 -10.51 6.12 -11.29
CA GLU A 19 -10.68 7.33 -10.48
C GLU A 19 -9.97 7.13 -9.14
N VAL A 20 -9.22 8.15 -8.69
CA VAL A 20 -8.44 8.11 -7.44
C VAL A 20 -8.66 9.39 -6.65
N LYS A 21 -9.04 9.25 -5.38
CA LYS A 21 -9.23 10.36 -4.42
C LYS A 21 -8.46 10.05 -3.12
N PRO A 22 -7.61 10.95 -2.62
CA PRO A 22 -6.94 10.73 -1.34
C PRO A 22 -7.96 10.70 -0.19
N PHE A 23 -7.76 9.83 0.81
CA PHE A 23 -8.62 9.79 2.00
C PHE A 23 -7.83 9.55 3.29
N GLY A 24 -8.40 9.98 4.42
CA GLY A 24 -7.82 9.89 5.77
C GLY A 24 -6.91 11.07 6.16
N ARG A 25 -6.82 11.38 7.46
CA ARG A 25 -5.69 12.15 8.01
C ARG A 25 -4.53 11.17 8.16
N GLY A 26 -3.33 11.53 7.75
CA GLY A 26 -2.12 10.71 7.96
C GLY A 26 -1.98 10.34 9.44
N GLY A 27 -2.44 9.15 9.82
CA GLY A 27 -2.45 8.64 11.18
C GLY A 27 -1.05 8.18 11.58
N GLY A 28 -0.57 8.69 12.73
CA GLY A 28 0.81 8.58 13.18
C GLY A 28 1.37 7.16 13.25
N GLY A 29 2.63 7.03 12.84
CA GLY A 29 3.43 5.79 12.91
C GLY A 29 4.20 5.52 11.62
N CYS A 30 5.28 6.28 11.36
CA CYS A 30 6.19 6.17 10.21
C CYS A 30 5.57 6.41 8.81
N ILE A 31 5.13 7.66 8.61
CA ILE A 31 4.62 8.28 7.39
C ILE A 31 5.76 9.03 6.69
N ASN A 32 6.51 8.42 5.77
CA ASN A 32 7.31 9.26 4.84
C ASN A 32 7.05 8.97 3.36
N SER A 33 6.30 7.92 3.01
CA SER A 33 6.03 7.64 1.58
C SER A 33 4.72 6.92 1.26
N GLY A 34 3.85 6.69 2.26
CA GLY A 34 2.60 5.94 2.12
C GLY A 34 1.35 6.80 2.31
N ARG A 35 0.31 6.60 1.50
CA ARG A 35 -0.99 7.31 1.58
C ARG A 35 -2.16 6.40 1.19
N GLY A 36 -3.32 6.63 1.83
CA GLY A 36 -4.60 5.98 1.48
C GLY A 36 -5.32 6.68 0.33
N TYR A 37 -5.90 5.89 -0.57
CA TYR A 37 -6.70 6.38 -1.71
C TYR A 37 -8.00 5.58 -1.87
N GLU A 38 -9.08 6.27 -2.20
CA GLU A 38 -10.33 5.66 -2.59
C GLU A 38 -10.37 5.61 -4.11
N THR A 39 -10.68 4.43 -4.62
CA THR A 39 -10.82 4.15 -6.05
C THR A 39 -12.22 3.65 -6.35
N LYS A 40 -12.66 3.81 -7.60
CA LYS A 40 -14.01 3.37 -7.98
C LYS A 40 -14.09 1.86 -8.13
N SER A 41 -13.05 1.20 -8.65
CA SER A 41 -13.09 -0.24 -8.91
C SER A 41 -12.49 -1.10 -7.79
N LEU A 42 -11.46 -0.62 -7.08
CA LEU A 42 -10.77 -1.38 -6.03
C LEU A 42 -11.24 -1.01 -4.62
N GLY A 43 -12.08 0.01 -4.47
CA GLY A 43 -12.44 0.58 -3.17
C GLY A 43 -11.24 1.29 -2.52
N LYS A 44 -11.10 1.17 -1.20
CA LYS A 44 -10.02 1.80 -0.43
C LYS A 44 -8.72 1.00 -0.56
N ILE A 45 -7.67 1.68 -0.99
CA ILE A 45 -6.32 1.15 -1.16
C ILE A 45 -5.31 1.93 -0.31
N PHE A 46 -4.17 1.30 -0.03
CA PHE A 46 -2.99 1.96 0.52
C PHE A 46 -1.85 1.87 -0.50
N VAL A 47 -1.17 2.99 -0.72
CA VAL A 47 -0.08 3.10 -1.70
C VAL A 47 1.19 3.50 -0.99
N LYS A 48 2.22 2.66 -1.05
CA LYS A 48 3.61 2.99 -0.67
C LYS A 48 4.38 3.37 -1.92
N SER A 49 5.11 4.47 -1.91
CA SER A 49 5.92 4.93 -3.06
C SER A 49 7.39 5.15 -2.71
N ASN A 50 8.31 4.99 -3.66
CA ASN A 50 9.73 5.28 -3.49
C ASN A 50 10.41 5.63 -4.83
N ILE A 51 10.98 6.84 -4.90
CA ILE A 51 11.72 7.38 -6.06
C ILE A 51 13.14 6.80 -6.23
N LYS A 52 13.72 6.23 -5.17
CA LYS A 52 15.10 5.71 -5.24
C LYS A 52 15.22 4.55 -6.24
N LYS A 53 16.34 4.51 -6.96
CA LYS A 53 16.67 3.38 -7.86
C LYS A 53 16.64 2.05 -7.10
N GLY A 54 16.15 0.99 -7.75
CA GLY A 54 15.99 -0.35 -7.16
C GLY A 54 14.72 -0.52 -6.31
N SER A 55 13.87 0.51 -6.21
CA SER A 55 12.59 0.40 -5.48
C SER A 55 11.61 -0.59 -6.13
N ASP A 56 11.76 -0.88 -7.42
CA ASP A 56 10.99 -1.90 -8.14
C ASP A 56 11.24 -3.31 -7.60
N ILE A 57 12.50 -3.68 -7.43
CA ILE A 57 12.90 -4.98 -6.87
C ILE A 57 12.43 -5.08 -5.42
N MET A 58 12.62 -4.00 -4.66
CA MET A 58 12.16 -3.91 -3.27
C MET A 58 10.65 -4.13 -3.16
N PHE A 59 9.83 -3.43 -3.95
CA PHE A 59 8.37 -3.57 -3.89
C PHE A 59 7.88 -4.91 -4.44
N ARG A 60 8.56 -5.50 -5.43
CA ARG A 60 8.27 -6.87 -5.88
C ARG A 60 8.56 -7.91 -4.78
N GLY A 61 9.63 -7.73 -4.01
CA GLY A 61 9.95 -8.56 -2.85
C GLY A 61 8.89 -8.44 -1.74
N GLU A 62 8.45 -7.23 -1.43
CA GLU A 62 7.37 -7.00 -0.46
C GLU A 62 6.05 -7.60 -0.95
N PHE A 63 5.70 -7.41 -2.22
CA PHE A 63 4.52 -8.02 -2.84
C PHE A 63 4.53 -9.56 -2.73
N ALA A 64 5.65 -10.20 -3.06
CA ALA A 64 5.79 -11.65 -2.97
C ALA A 64 5.67 -12.16 -1.53
N SER A 65 6.29 -11.45 -0.57
CA SER A 65 6.23 -11.79 0.85
C SER A 65 4.80 -11.67 1.39
N LEU A 66 4.06 -10.61 1.02
CA LEU A 66 2.65 -10.44 1.38
C LEU A 66 1.77 -11.54 0.78
N LYS A 67 2.01 -11.94 -0.48
CA LYS A 67 1.30 -13.08 -1.09
C LYS A 67 1.53 -14.39 -0.32
N ALA A 68 2.78 -14.70 0.00
CA ALA A 68 3.11 -15.90 0.77
C ALA A 68 2.41 -15.90 2.15
N MET A 69 2.39 -14.76 2.85
CA MET A 69 1.68 -14.64 4.13
C MET A 69 0.16 -14.78 4.00
N LEU A 70 -0.44 -14.32 2.90
CA LEU A 70 -1.86 -14.56 2.64
C LEU A 70 -2.17 -16.04 2.42
N GLU A 71 -1.31 -16.75 1.69
CA GLU A 71 -1.48 -18.17 1.37
C GLU A 71 -1.39 -19.06 2.62
N THR A 72 -0.54 -18.71 3.59
CA THR A 72 -0.46 -19.45 4.86
C THR A 72 -1.64 -19.17 5.79
N GLY A 73 -2.34 -18.05 5.61
CA GLY A 73 -3.47 -17.63 6.47
C GLY A 73 -3.09 -17.40 7.93
N ALA A 74 -1.79 -17.39 8.25
CA ALA A 74 -1.31 -17.39 9.63
C ALA A 74 -1.59 -16.05 10.32
N VAL A 75 -1.47 -14.92 9.62
CA VAL A 75 -1.64 -13.56 10.15
C VAL A 75 -2.48 -12.73 9.17
N ARG A 76 -3.29 -11.80 9.70
CA ARG A 76 -3.97 -10.80 8.87
C ARG A 76 -2.94 -9.82 8.27
N VAL A 77 -2.74 -9.88 6.96
CA VAL A 77 -1.86 -8.98 6.20
C VAL A 77 -2.66 -8.24 5.11
N PRO A 78 -2.24 -7.03 4.70
CA PRO A 78 -2.90 -6.33 3.60
C PRO A 78 -2.69 -7.10 2.29
N ARG A 79 -3.75 -7.25 1.50
CA ARG A 79 -3.68 -7.97 0.25
C ARG A 79 -2.92 -7.14 -0.79
N PRO A 80 -1.83 -7.68 -1.36
CA PRO A 80 -1.07 -6.96 -2.38
C PRO A 80 -1.85 -7.00 -3.71
N ILE A 81 -2.09 -5.83 -4.29
CA ILE A 81 -2.87 -5.66 -5.52
C ILE A 81 -1.94 -5.55 -6.72
N SER A 82 -0.98 -4.62 -6.68
CA SER A 82 -0.07 -4.37 -7.80
C SER A 82 1.22 -3.66 -7.38
N VAL A 83 2.24 -3.76 -8.25
CA VAL A 83 3.45 -2.93 -8.20
C VAL A 83 3.46 -2.07 -9.47
N LEU A 84 3.52 -0.75 -9.30
CA LEU A 84 3.34 0.22 -10.37
C LEU A 84 4.59 1.08 -10.56
N ASN A 85 4.88 1.43 -11.81
CA ASN A 85 5.83 2.49 -12.14
C ASN A 85 5.05 3.79 -12.35
N LEU A 86 5.31 4.78 -11.51
CA LEU A 86 4.64 6.09 -11.48
C LEU A 86 5.53 7.20 -12.06
N GLY A 87 6.50 6.84 -12.91
CA GLY A 87 7.36 7.79 -13.62
C GLY A 87 8.21 8.63 -12.66
N ALA A 88 7.95 9.94 -12.64
CA ALA A 88 8.67 10.89 -11.79
C ALA A 88 8.51 10.61 -10.28
N HIS A 89 7.47 9.87 -9.90
CA HIS A 89 7.20 9.47 -8.51
C HIS A 89 7.84 8.14 -8.11
N GLY A 90 8.57 7.50 -9.03
CA GLY A 90 9.23 6.22 -8.79
C GLY A 90 8.31 5.02 -8.87
N TRP A 91 8.60 3.99 -8.09
CA TRP A 91 7.78 2.79 -8.00
C TRP A 91 6.86 2.84 -6.80
N ALA A 92 5.75 2.11 -6.88
CA ALA A 92 4.81 1.98 -5.79
C ALA A 92 4.28 0.56 -5.61
N LEU A 93 3.99 0.20 -4.37
CA LEU A 93 3.22 -0.98 -4.00
C LEU A 93 1.81 -0.55 -3.59
N VAL A 94 0.81 -1.15 -4.23
CA VAL A 94 -0.60 -0.95 -3.93
C VAL A 94 -1.14 -2.17 -3.19
N THR A 95 -1.79 -1.93 -2.06
CA THR A 95 -2.49 -2.96 -1.28
C THR A 95 -3.92 -2.54 -1.02
N ASP A 96 -4.77 -3.47 -0.57
CA ASP A 96 -6.01 -3.07 0.07
C ASP A 96 -5.73 -2.23 1.32
N TYR A 97 -6.69 -1.39 1.68
CA TYR A 97 -6.63 -0.63 2.91
C TYR A 97 -7.17 -1.46 4.07
N ILE A 98 -6.32 -1.74 5.05
CA ILE A 98 -6.76 -2.28 6.33
C ILE A 98 -7.13 -1.10 7.24
N ASP A 99 -8.40 -1.00 7.57
CA ASP A 99 -8.83 -0.10 8.65
C ASP A 99 -8.31 -0.65 9.98
N MET A 100 -7.33 0.05 10.55
CA MET A 100 -6.77 -0.23 11.88
C MET A 100 -7.59 0.43 12.99
N GLY A 101 -8.82 0.87 12.71
CA GLY A 101 -9.73 1.47 13.68
C GLY A 101 -9.89 0.65 14.96
N GLY A 102 -9.22 1.10 16.02
CA GLY A 102 -9.52 0.75 17.42
C GLY A 102 -9.42 -0.74 17.77
N GLY A 103 -8.41 -1.47 17.28
CA GLY A 103 -8.17 -2.86 17.67
C GLY A 103 -8.06 -3.01 19.19
N ASN A 104 -9.07 -3.65 19.79
CA ASN A 104 -9.07 -4.03 21.19
C ASN A 104 -7.78 -4.83 21.45
N ARG A 105 -7.15 -4.68 22.63
CA ARG A 105 -5.87 -5.31 23.03
C ARG A 105 -5.75 -6.82 22.66
N GLN A 106 -6.88 -7.49 22.49
CA GLN A 106 -7.04 -8.87 22.02
C GLN A 106 -6.54 -9.13 20.58
N ASP A 107 -6.62 -8.18 19.65
CA ASP A 107 -6.16 -8.37 18.26
C ASP A 107 -4.62 -8.35 18.17
N LEU A 108 -3.96 -7.55 19.02
CA LEU A 108 -2.50 -7.56 19.16
C LEU A 108 -2.00 -8.86 19.80
N VAL A 109 -2.74 -9.40 20.78
CA VAL A 109 -2.43 -10.71 21.40
C VAL A 109 -2.62 -11.86 20.40
N LYS A 110 -3.64 -11.80 19.54
CA LYS A 110 -3.83 -12.76 18.44
C LYS A 110 -2.71 -12.69 17.41
N LEU A 111 -2.26 -11.48 17.04
CA LEU A 111 -1.08 -11.29 16.18
C LEU A 111 0.19 -11.91 16.79
N GLY A 112 0.44 -11.69 18.09
CA GLY A 112 1.58 -12.30 18.79
C GLY A 112 1.49 -13.83 18.87
N THR A 113 0.29 -14.38 19.02
CA THR A 113 0.05 -15.83 19.07
C THR A 113 0.20 -16.48 17.68
N GLN A 114 -0.17 -15.76 16.62
CA GLN A 114 -0.06 -16.22 15.24
C GLN A 114 1.39 -16.22 14.73
N LEU A 115 2.20 -15.25 15.15
CA LEU A 115 3.64 -15.18 14.83
C LEU A 115 4.45 -16.28 15.56
N ALA A 116 4.02 -16.69 16.75
CA ALA A 116 4.70 -17.72 17.54
C ALA A 116 4.43 -19.17 17.05
N ARG A 117 3.62 -19.37 16.01
CA ARG A 117 3.30 -20.70 15.46
C ARG A 117 3.97 -20.99 14.10
N SER A 118 5.01 -20.24 13.75
CA SER A 118 5.88 -20.58 12.61
C SER A 118 6.85 -21.70 12.94
#